data_AF-A0A1Q5L0X5-F1
#
_entry.id   AF-A0A1Q5L0X5-F1
#
_cell.length_a   1.000
_cell.length_b   1.000
_cell.length_c   1.000
_cell.angle_alpha   90.00
_cell.angle_beta   90.00
_cell.angle_gamma   90.00
#
_symmetry.space_group_name_H-M   'P 1'
#
loop_
_entity.id
_entity.type
_entity.pdbx_description
1 polymer ?
#
loop_
_entity_poly.entity_id
_entity_poly.type
_entity_poly.pdbx_seq_one_letter_code
_entity_poly.pdbx_strand_id
1 'polypeptide(L)' 'MDMDDPQDAGAAFWAQILGFTISEEPPPPGSPLGRVRAFVAEHGEDALRGEHFEAAREGRPLLP' A
#
# COMPACT_ATOMS: atom_id res chain seq x y z
N MET A 1 -14.04 4.37 3.33
CA MET A 1 -14.22 3.87 1.95
C MET A 1 -15.32 4.67 1.28
N ASP A 2 -15.14 5.06 0.02
CA ASP A 2 -16.15 5.74 -0.80
C ASP A 2 -16.72 4.78 -1.85
N MET A 3 -18.00 4.41 -1.73
CA MET A 3 -18.62 3.44 -2.64
C MET A 3 -18.97 4.01 -4.01
N ASP A 4 -18.86 5.33 -4.19
CA ASP A 4 -19.00 5.98 -5.49
C ASP A 4 -17.65 6.00 -6.25
N ASP A 5 -16.52 5.70 -5.59
CA ASP A 5 -15.22 5.48 -6.24
C ASP A 5 -15.14 4.05 -6.82
N PRO A 6 -14.90 3.87 -8.13
CA PRO A 6 -14.83 2.56 -8.76
C PRO A 6 -13.76 1.61 -8.19
N GLN A 7 -12.65 2.15 -7.68
CA GLN A 7 -11.58 1.35 -7.06
C GLN A 7 -12.01 0.82 -5.71
N ASP A 8 -12.63 1.67 -4.88
CA ASP A 8 -13.11 1.28 -3.56
C ASP A 8 -14.25 0.25 -3.68
N ALA A 9 -15.21 0.49 -4.59
CA ALA A 9 -16.28 -0.45 -4.89
C ALA A 9 -15.74 -1.80 -5.40
N GLY A 10 -14.75 -1.77 -6.30
CA GLY A 10 -14.10 -2.97 -6.82
C GLY A 10 -13.33 -3.76 -5.76
N ALA A 11 -12.59 -3.05 -4.89
CA ALA A 11 -11.88 -3.67 -3.78
C ALA A 11 -12.86 -4.33 -2.79
N ALA A 12 -13.93 -3.62 -2.41
CA ALA A 12 -14.96 -4.15 -1.51
C ALA A 12 -15.63 -5.42 -2.08
N PHE A 13 -15.95 -5.42 -3.37
CA PHE A 13 -16.48 -6.61 -4.06
C PHE A 13 -15.53 -7.81 -3.95
N TRP A 14 -14.25 -7.64 -4.30
CA TRP A 14 -13.29 -8.75 -4.26
C TRP A 14 -12.99 -9.22 -2.85
N ALA A 15 -12.94 -8.31 -1.87
CA ALA A 15 -12.80 -8.68 -0.46
C ALA A 15 -13.94 -9.60 -0.02
N GLN A 16 -15.19 -9.28 -0.40
CA GLN A 16 -16.34 -10.13 -0.11
C GLN A 16 -16.25 -11.51 -0.79
N ILE A 17 -15.88 -11.56 -2.08
CA ILE A 17 -15.76 -12.82 -2.84
C ILE A 17 -14.66 -13.73 -2.27
N LEU A 18 -13.54 -13.14 -1.84
CA LEU A 18 -12.37 -13.88 -1.35
C LEU A 18 -12.40 -14.14 0.16
N GLY A 19 -13.41 -13.62 0.89
CA GLY A 19 -13.53 -13.77 2.34
C GLY A 19 -12.51 -12.95 3.13
N PHE A 20 -12.04 -11.83 2.57
CA PHE A 20 -11.15 -10.88 3.24
C PHE A 20 -11.92 -9.66 3.78
N THR A 21 -11.27 -8.94 4.68
CA THR A 21 -11.73 -7.63 5.16
C THR A 21 -10.69 -6.58 4.76
N ILE A 22 -11.15 -5.43 4.27
CA ILE A 22 -10.28 -4.31 3.96
C ILE A 22 -10.06 -3.52 5.24
N SER A 23 -8.80 -3.32 5.61
CA SER A 23 -8.44 -2.48 6.75
C SER A 23 -8.36 -1.02 6.34
N GLU A 24 -8.99 -0.14 7.10
CA GLU A 24 -8.81 1.32 7.00
C GLU A 24 -7.72 1.84 7.95
N GLU A 25 -7.17 0.98 8.81
CA GLU A 25 -6.12 1.35 9.74
C GLU A 25 -4.78 1.59 9.02
N PRO A 26 -3.87 2.39 9.59
CA PRO A 26 -2.51 2.49 9.08
C PRO A 26 -1.86 1.10 8.95
N PRO A 27 -1.14 0.83 7.84
CA PRO A 27 -0.47 -0.45 7.68
C PRO A 27 0.62 -0.61 8.75
N PRO A 28 0.88 -1.84 9.23
CA PRO A 28 1.95 -2.08 10.18
C PRO A 28 3.29 -1.52 9.66
N PRO A 29 4.11 -0.85 10.48
CA PRO A 29 5.34 -0.18 10.02
C PRO A 29 6.32 -1.11 9.31
N GLY A 30 6.40 -2.38 9.73
CA GLY A 30 7.28 -3.39 9.12
C GLY A 30 6.70 -4.06 7.86
N SER A 31 5.45 -3.81 7.51
CA SER A 31 4.83 -4.35 6.29
C SER A 31 5.42 -3.68 5.05
N PRO A 32 5.37 -4.33 3.86
CA PRO A 32 5.80 -3.70 2.61
C PRO A 32 5.19 -2.31 2.38
N LEU A 33 3.88 -2.18 2.56
CA LEU A 33 3.19 -0.89 2.40
C LEU A 33 3.59 0.12 3.49
N GLY A 34 3.79 -0.33 4.73
CA GLY A 34 4.29 0.52 5.82
C GLY A 34 5.66 1.13 5.51
N ARG A 35 6.57 0.33 4.94
CA ARG A 35 7.90 0.79 4.50
C ARG A 35 7.82 1.80 3.35
N VAL A 36 6.96 1.55 2.37
CA VAL A 36 6.73 2.50 1.26
C VAL A 36 6.17 3.82 1.77
N ARG A 37 5.18 3.78 2.68
CA ARG A 37 4.62 5.01 3.29
C ARG A 37 5.67 5.80 4.09
N ALA A 38 6.55 5.10 4.82
CA ALA A 38 7.65 5.76 5.53
C ALA A 38 8.63 6.45 4.57
N PHE A 39 9.03 5.77 3.49
CA PHE A 39 9.89 6.35 2.45
C PHE A 39 9.27 7.59 1.80
N VAL A 40 7.99 7.53 1.43
CA VAL A 40 7.25 8.67 0.86
C VAL A 40 7.17 9.83 1.84
N ALA A 41 6.94 9.57 3.14
CA ALA A 41 6.89 10.62 4.14
C ALA A 41 8.25 11.35 4.31
N GLU A 42 9.37 10.66 4.06
CA GLU A 42 10.72 11.22 4.18
C GLU A 42 11.19 11.92 2.90
N HIS A 43 10.92 11.33 1.73
CA HIS A 43 11.51 11.77 0.45
C HIS A 43 10.50 12.38 -0.54
N GLY A 44 9.20 12.32 -0.23
CA GLY A 44 8.12 12.73 -1.11
C GLY A 44 7.69 11.65 -2.11
N GLU A 45 6.48 11.78 -2.64
CA GLU A 45 5.93 10.84 -3.62
C GLU A 45 6.72 10.82 -4.93
N ASP A 46 7.29 11.95 -5.35
CA ASP A 46 8.08 12.07 -6.59
C ASP A 46 9.38 11.24 -6.55
N ALA A 47 9.87 10.88 -5.35
CA ALA A 47 11.02 10.00 -5.20
C ALA A 47 10.66 8.52 -5.38
N LEU A 48 9.37 8.17 -5.41
CA LEU A 48 8.94 6.78 -5.49
C LEU A 48 9.13 6.22 -6.90
N ARG A 49 9.89 5.13 -7.01
CA ARG A 49 10.13 4.42 -8.27
C ARG A 49 9.59 3.00 -8.20
N GLY A 50 9.43 2.38 -9.36
CA GLY A 50 8.94 0.99 -9.48
C GLY A 50 9.76 0.00 -8.64
N GLU A 51 11.07 0.21 -8.55
CA GLU A 51 12.00 -0.64 -7.80
C GLU A 51 11.72 -0.66 -6.29
N HIS A 52 11.09 0.39 -5.75
CA HIS A 52 10.77 0.47 -4.32
C HIS A 52 9.68 -0.51 -3.91
N PHE A 53 8.76 -0.83 -4.81
CA PHE A 53 7.72 -1.81 -4.55
C PHE A 53 8.32 -3.21 -4.46
N GLU A 54 9.25 -3.54 -5.35
CA GLU A 54 9.96 -4.81 -5.31
C GLU A 54 10.88 -4.92 -4.09
N ALA A 55 11.63 -3.86 -3.78
CA ALA A 55 12.44 -3.81 -2.58
C ALA A 55 11.57 -3.99 -1.31
N ALA A 56 10.42 -3.31 -1.22
CA ALA A 56 9.50 -3.43 -0.11
C ALA A 56 8.89 -4.84 0.00
N ARG A 57 8.57 -5.49 -1.12
CA ARG A 57 8.06 -6.87 -1.18
C ARG A 57 9.09 -7.88 -0.71
N GLU A 58 10.35 -7.70 -1.11
CA GLU A 58 11.47 -8.57 -0.77
C GLU A 58 12.08 -8.26 0.62
N GLY A 59 11.62 -7.20 1.27
CA GLY A 59 12.17 -6.77 2.56
C GLY A 59 13.55 -6.12 2.48
N ARG A 60 13.94 -5.66 1.28
CA ARG A 60 15.16 -4.89 1.06
C ARG A 60 14.95 -3.40 1.41
N PRO A 61 16.02 -2.66 1.72
CA PRO A 61 15.95 -1.21 1.91
C PRO A 61 15.42 -0.47 0.67
N LEU A 62 14.65 0.59 0.88
CA LEU A 62 14.24 1.52 -0.17
C LEU A 62 15.32 2.62 -0.26
N LEU A 63 15.94 2.77 -1.43
CA LEU A 63 17.03 3.72 -1.65
C LEU A 63 16.49 4.99 -2.35
N PRO A 64 16.95 6.20 -2.02
CA PRO A 64 16.53 7.43 -2.70
C PRO A 64 16.98 7.52 -4.18
#